data_AF-A0A7J3A2E9-F1
#
_entry.id   AF-A0A7J3A2E9-F1
#
_cell.length_a   1.000
_cell.length_b   1.000
_cell.length_c   1.000
_cell.angle_alpha   90.00
_cell.angle_beta   90.00
_cell.angle_gamma   90.00
#
_symmetry.space_group_name_H-M   'P 1'
#
loop_
_entity.id
_entity.type
_entity.pdbx_description
1 polymer ?
#
loop_
_entity_poly.entity_id
_entity_poly.type
_entity_poly.pdbx_seq_one_letter_code
_entity_poly.pdbx_strand_id
1 'polypeptide(L)'
;MKRAVKSRKSLSRLPVEEFEYIEEFGRIIREAREKMGLTQEEFSKQLNEKVTIVRKIEAGEFNPPIELARKIEKILKIKLIVPVEEDLEDVSKYIEKGEAVKSVSLGLFFKKTEEKEAKKQ
;
A
#
# COMPACT_ATOMS: atom_id res chain seq x y z
N MET A 1 -30.71 -43.24 28.79
CA MET A 1 -29.92 -43.14 27.54
C MET A 1 -29.15 -41.82 27.58
N LYS A 2 -27.81 -41.84 27.63
CA LYS A 2 -26.96 -40.63 27.73
C LYS A 2 -26.41 -40.29 26.35
N ARG A 3 -26.75 -39.13 25.79
CA ARG A 3 -26.17 -38.63 24.52
C ARG A 3 -24.83 -37.98 24.82
N ALA A 4 -23.74 -38.59 24.38
CA ALA A 4 -22.41 -37.99 24.41
C ALA A 4 -22.30 -36.95 23.29
N VAL A 5 -22.33 -35.66 23.64
CA VAL A 5 -21.98 -34.60 22.70
C VAL A 5 -20.46 -34.55 22.65
N LYS A 6 -19.88 -35.23 21.67
CA LYS A 6 -18.47 -35.18 21.30
C LYS A 6 -18.09 -33.72 21.12
N SER A 7 -17.34 -33.16 22.08
CA SER A 7 -16.84 -31.79 22.00
C SER A 7 -16.11 -31.66 20.68
N ARG A 8 -16.62 -30.78 19.81
CA ARG A 8 -15.94 -30.42 18.58
C ARG A 8 -14.64 -29.75 19.01
N LYS A 9 -13.55 -30.51 18.88
CA LYS A 9 -12.16 -30.08 18.91
C LYS A 9 -12.10 -28.60 18.50
N SER A 10 -11.77 -27.75 19.47
CA SER A 10 -11.66 -26.31 19.30
C SER A 10 -10.82 -26.05 18.06
N LEU A 11 -11.46 -25.44 17.06
CA LEU A 11 -10.83 -25.05 15.80
C LEU A 11 -9.65 -24.13 16.12
N SER A 12 -8.45 -24.67 15.86
CA SER A 12 -7.29 -23.97 15.33
C SER A 12 -7.09 -22.53 15.82
N ARG A 13 -6.20 -22.37 16.80
CA ARG A 13 -5.36 -21.17 16.89
C ARG A 13 -4.57 -21.10 15.59
N LEU A 14 -5.11 -20.42 14.60
CA LEU A 14 -4.34 -19.95 13.45
C LEU A 14 -3.29 -18.99 14.02
N PRO A 15 -2.04 -19.01 13.50
CA PRO A 15 -1.08 -17.97 13.82
C PRO A 15 -1.72 -16.65 13.42
N VAL A 16 -2.04 -15.83 14.41
CA VAL A 16 -2.42 -14.44 14.16
C VAL A 16 -1.10 -13.81 13.75
N GLU A 17 -0.91 -13.58 12.45
CA GLU A 17 0.14 -12.67 12.01
C GLU A 17 -0.10 -11.35 12.77
N GLU A 18 0.77 -11.06 13.74
CA GLU A 18 0.69 -9.85 14.53
C GLU A 18 1.18 -8.70 13.63
N PHE A 19 0.27 -7.80 13.30
CA PHE A 19 0.58 -6.60 12.52
C PHE A 19 0.47 -5.39 13.42
N GLU A 20 1.46 -4.51 13.32
CA GLU A 20 1.43 -3.21 14.00
C GLU A 20 1.09 -2.10 13.01
N TYR A 21 0.26 -1.17 13.48
CA TYR A 21 -0.06 0.06 12.77
C TYR A 21 1.00 1.12 13.07
N ILE A 22 1.34 1.90 12.06
CA ILE A 22 2.20 3.08 12.25
C ILE A 22 1.48 4.11 13.13
N GLU A 23 2.24 4.83 13.95
CA GLU A 23 1.76 5.98 14.70
C GLU A 23 1.04 6.99 13.78
N GLU A 24 -0.03 7.60 14.28
CA GLU A 24 -0.82 8.58 13.55
C GLU A 24 -1.35 8.12 12.16
N PHE A 25 -1.59 6.81 11.97
CA PHE A 25 -2.08 6.28 10.68
C PHE A 25 -3.30 7.01 10.13
N GLY A 26 -4.24 7.44 10.99
CA GLY A 26 -5.42 8.18 10.57
C GLY A 26 -5.09 9.50 9.87
N ARG A 27 -4.10 10.23 10.40
CA ARG A 27 -3.60 11.48 9.79
C ARG A 27 -2.94 11.20 8.44
N ILE A 28 -2.11 10.16 8.36
CA ILE A 28 -1.42 9.79 7.12
C ILE A 28 -2.43 9.43 6.02
N ILE A 29 -3.48 8.66 6.36
CA ILE A 29 -4.55 8.30 5.42
C ILE A 29 -5.26 9.55 4.91
N ARG A 30 -5.60 10.48 5.82
CA ARG A 30 -6.26 11.74 5.45
C ARG A 30 -5.40 12.57 4.50
N GLU A 31 -4.13 12.78 4.83
CA GLU A 31 -3.21 13.56 4.00
C GLU A 31 -3.01 12.89 2.62
N ALA A 32 -2.88 11.56 2.57
CA ALA A 32 -2.75 10.83 1.31
C ALA A 32 -4.03 10.90 0.46
N ARG A 33 -5.21 10.79 1.08
CA ARG A 33 -6.50 10.97 0.40
C ARG A 33 -6.63 12.38 -0.19
N GLU A 34 -6.29 13.41 0.59
CA GLU A 34 -6.35 14.81 0.16
C GLU A 34 -5.36 15.09 -0.98
N LYS A 35 -4.15 14.52 -0.93
CA LYS A 35 -3.16 14.60 -2.04
C LYS A 35 -3.68 13.99 -3.34
N MET A 36 -4.53 12.97 -3.25
CA MET A 36 -5.18 12.35 -4.42
C MET A 36 -6.45 13.08 -4.86
N GLY A 37 -6.89 14.12 -4.14
CA GLY A 37 -8.11 14.87 -4.43
C GLY A 37 -9.39 14.07 -4.24
N LEU A 38 -9.36 12.98 -3.47
CA LEU A 38 -10.51 12.12 -3.24
C LEU A 38 -11.36 12.64 -2.07
N THR A 39 -12.68 12.66 -2.24
CA THR A 39 -13.60 12.86 -1.11
C THR A 39 -13.69 11.59 -0.25
N GLN A 40 -14.16 11.71 0.99
CA GLN A 40 -14.39 10.54 1.86
C GLN A 40 -15.41 9.56 1.26
N GLU A 41 -16.40 10.07 0.51
CA GLU A 41 -17.40 9.23 -0.16
C GLU A 41 -16.82 8.44 -1.34
N GLU A 42 -15.99 9.07 -2.17
CA GLU A 42 -15.33 8.39 -3.28
C GLU A 42 -14.32 7.37 -2.77
N PHE A 43 -13.56 7.72 -1.74
CA PHE A 43 -12.62 6.80 -1.12
C PHE A 43 -13.33 5.60 -0.48
N SER A 44 -14.47 5.81 0.20
CA SER A 44 -15.26 4.71 0.76
C SER A 44 -15.83 3.80 -0.34
N LYS A 45 -16.28 4.36 -1.46
CA LYS A 45 -16.73 3.58 -2.63
C LYS A 45 -15.61 2.71 -3.20
N GLN A 46 -14.38 3.24 -3.30
CA GLN A 46 -13.23 2.46 -3.77
C GLN A 46 -12.86 1.32 -2.82
N LEU A 47 -13.05 1.52 -1.51
CA LEU A 47 -12.81 0.49 -0.49
C LEU A 47 -13.95 -0.53 -0.38
N ASN A 48 -15.11 -0.26 -0.99
CA ASN A 48 -16.38 -0.95 -0.75
C ASN A 48 -16.80 -0.93 0.72
N GLU A 49 -16.54 0.18 1.41
CA GLU A 49 -16.87 0.38 2.82
C GLU A 49 -17.80 1.58 3.01
N LYS A 50 -18.42 1.65 4.19
CA LYS A 50 -19.26 2.80 4.54
C LYS A 50 -18.41 4.03 4.81
N VAL A 51 -18.90 5.21 4.43
CA VAL A 51 -18.26 6.51 4.71
C VAL A 51 -17.96 6.69 6.20
N THR A 52 -18.88 6.23 7.07
CA THR A 52 -18.70 6.28 8.52
C THR A 52 -17.49 5.48 9.00
N ILE A 53 -17.16 4.36 8.36
CA ILE A 53 -15.98 3.55 8.71
C ILE A 53 -14.72 4.31 8.34
N VAL A 54 -14.64 4.83 7.11
CA VAL A 54 -13.53 5.68 6.65
C VAL A 54 -13.30 6.87 7.59
N ARG A 55 -14.38 7.53 8.02
CA ARG A 55 -14.28 8.67 8.95
C ARG A 55 -13.66 8.26 10.30
N LYS A 56 -14.04 7.10 10.83
CA LYS A 56 -13.47 6.57 12.09
C LYS A 56 -12.01 6.15 11.94
N ILE A 57 -11.64 5.61 10.77
CA ILE A 57 -10.25 5.26 10.44
C ILE A 57 -9.38 6.53 10.38
N GLU A 58 -9.83 7.56 9.66
CA GLU A 58 -9.10 8.84 9.57
C GLU A 58 -8.98 9.55 10.93
N ALA A 59 -9.94 9.33 11.83
CA ALA A 59 -9.91 9.84 13.21
C ALA A 59 -9.04 9.00 14.17
N GLY A 60 -8.57 7.81 13.75
CA GLY A 60 -7.84 6.89 14.63
C GLY A 60 -8.71 6.17 15.66
N GLU A 61 -10.04 6.27 15.57
CA GLU A 61 -10.99 5.63 16.49
C GLU A 61 -11.25 4.16 16.13
N PHE A 62 -10.90 3.74 14.92
CA PHE A 62 -11.16 2.39 14.42
C PHE A 62 -9.94 1.82 13.72
N ASN A 63 -9.49 0.67 14.22
CA ASN A 63 -8.44 -0.11 13.61
C ASN A 63 -9.06 -1.02 12.53
N PRO A 64 -8.72 -0.84 11.25
CA PRO A 64 -9.27 -1.65 10.19
C PRO A 64 -8.83 -3.13 10.30
N PRO A 65 -9.57 -4.07 9.70
CA PRO A 65 -9.05 -5.42 9.49
C PRO A 65 -7.90 -5.41 8.47
N ILE A 66 -7.03 -6.42 8.53
CA ILE A 66 -5.84 -6.54 7.67
C ILE A 66 -6.14 -6.38 6.18
N GLU A 67 -7.26 -6.94 5.72
CA GLU A 67 -7.70 -6.85 4.32
C GLU A 67 -8.00 -5.42 3.91
N LEU A 68 -8.62 -4.64 4.81
CA LEU A 68 -8.95 -3.25 4.56
C LEU A 68 -7.70 -2.37 4.63
N ALA A 69 -6.81 -2.61 5.60
CA ALA A 69 -5.51 -1.93 5.68
C ALA A 69 -4.70 -2.12 4.38
N ARG A 70 -4.57 -3.36 3.89
CA ARG A 70 -3.88 -3.67 2.62
C ARG A 70 -4.55 -3.01 1.41
N LYS A 71 -5.88 -2.88 1.38
CA LYS A 71 -6.58 -2.13 0.32
C LYS A 71 -6.25 -0.65 0.36
N ILE A 72 -6.23 -0.06 1.55
CA ILE A 72 -5.89 1.36 1.72
C ILE A 72 -4.46 1.63 1.24
N GLU A 73 -3.50 0.79 1.61
CA GLU A 73 -2.10 0.90 1.13
C GLU A 73 -2.02 0.88 -0.39
N LYS A 74 -2.76 -0.01 -1.05
CA LYS A 74 -2.77 -0.12 -2.52
C LYS A 74 -3.35 1.11 -3.21
N ILE A 75 -4.46 1.64 -2.69
CA ILE A 75 -5.16 2.80 -3.28
C ILE A 75 -4.33 4.07 -3.07
N LEU A 76 -3.91 4.31 -1.84
CA LEU A 76 -3.20 5.53 -1.43
C LEU A 76 -1.69 5.47 -1.70
N LYS A 77 -1.16 4.29 -2.06
CA LYS A 77 0.28 4.03 -2.26
C LYS A 77 1.13 4.44 -1.05
N ILE A 78 0.64 4.18 0.15
CA ILE A 78 1.31 4.41 1.43
C ILE A 78 1.56 3.09 2.15
N LYS A 79 2.46 3.10 3.14
CA LYS A 79 2.60 2.00 4.10
C LYS A 79 1.79 2.34 5.35
N LEU A 80 1.00 1.40 5.84
CA LEU A 80 0.16 1.53 7.04
C LEU A 80 0.46 0.46 8.09
N ILE A 81 0.83 -0.73 7.63
CA ILE A 81 1.12 -1.88 8.49
C ILE A 81 2.57 -2.32 8.27
N VAL A 82 3.23 -2.72 9.35
CA VAL A 82 4.53 -3.38 9.30
C VAL A 82 4.32 -4.86 9.60
N PRO A 83 4.61 -5.78 8.66
CA PRO A 83 4.65 -7.20 8.99
C PRO A 83 5.81 -7.44 9.97
N VAL A 84 5.51 -8.06 11.11
CA VAL A 84 6.54 -8.53 12.05
C VAL A 84 7.11 -9.84 11.48
N GLU A 85 7.91 -9.74 10.42
CA GLU A 85 9.00 -10.67 10.05
C GLU A 85 9.67 -10.25 8.72
N GLU A 86 10.93 -9.82 8.88
CA GLU A 86 12.14 -9.82 8.02
C GLU A 86 12.06 -9.50 6.51
N ASP A 87 12.73 -8.38 6.17
CA ASP A 87 13.45 -8.06 4.92
C ASP A 87 12.83 -8.48 3.58
N LEU A 88 12.20 -7.55 2.86
CA LEU A 88 11.95 -7.72 1.41
C LEU A 88 12.18 -6.43 0.59
N GLU A 89 13.13 -6.56 -0.32
CA GLU A 89 13.81 -5.61 -1.20
C GLU A 89 12.98 -5.07 -2.39
N ASP A 90 11.67 -4.93 -2.26
CA ASP A 90 10.77 -4.72 -3.42
C ASP A 90 10.35 -3.24 -3.64
N VAL A 91 11.31 -2.31 -3.61
CA VAL A 91 11.08 -0.89 -3.95
C VAL A 91 11.06 -0.65 -5.47
N SER A 92 11.63 -1.57 -6.26
CA SER A 92 11.83 -1.39 -7.71
C SER A 92 10.54 -1.49 -8.54
N LYS A 93 9.50 -2.18 -8.05
CA LYS A 93 8.24 -2.39 -8.78
C LYS A 93 7.30 -1.17 -8.77
N TYR A 94 7.47 -0.24 -7.83
CA TYR A 94 6.53 0.88 -7.63
C TYR A 94 6.90 2.17 -8.37
N ILE A 95 8.01 2.18 -9.12
CA ILE A 95 8.40 3.30 -10.00
C ILE A 95 7.50 3.37 -11.26
N GLU A 96 6.65 2.37 -11.51
CA GLU A 96 5.67 2.40 -12.60
C GLU A 96 4.41 3.23 -12.26
N LYS A 97 4.59 4.53 -12.03
CA LYS A 97 3.63 5.54 -12.48
C LYS A 97 4.40 6.53 -13.34
N GLY A 98 4.22 6.42 -14.66
CA GLY A 98 4.30 7.53 -15.61
C GLY A 98 5.56 8.38 -15.57
N GLU A 99 6.51 7.97 -16.42
CA GLU A 99 7.46 8.80 -17.16
C GLU A 99 8.78 9.22 -16.46
N ALA A 100 9.85 8.70 -17.07
CA ALA A 100 11.26 9.05 -16.96
C ALA A 100 11.98 8.69 -15.65
N VAL A 101 12.19 7.39 -15.46
CA VAL A 101 13.40 6.87 -14.80
C VAL A 101 14.65 7.39 -15.52
N LYS A 102 15.25 8.46 -15.00
CA LYS A 102 16.71 8.63 -15.07
C LYS A 102 17.31 7.80 -13.95
N SER A 103 17.32 6.47 -14.12
CA SER A 103 18.33 5.66 -13.44
C SER A 103 19.68 6.02 -14.07
N VAL A 104 20.64 6.27 -13.21
CA VAL A 104 21.98 6.73 -13.56
C VAL A 104 22.72 5.63 -14.32
N SER A 105 23.25 6.04 -15.46
CA SER A 105 24.46 5.56 -16.13
C SER A 105 24.75 4.06 -16.15
N LEU A 106 24.65 3.49 -17.34
CA LEU A 106 25.85 3.09 -18.08
C LEU A 106 25.44 2.79 -19.51
N GLY A 107 26.22 3.35 -20.43
CA GLY A 107 25.96 3.27 -21.85
C GLY A 107 25.77 1.84 -22.30
N LEU A 108 24.74 1.62 -23.08
CA LEU A 108 24.82 0.72 -24.22
C LEU A 108 23.59 0.99 -25.07
N PHE A 109 23.82 0.96 -26.38
CA PHE A 109 22.78 0.73 -27.37
C PHE A 109 22.06 1.94 -28.00
N PHE A 110 22.80 2.54 -28.93
CA PHE A 110 22.36 2.81 -30.31
C PHE A 110 21.55 4.09 -30.63
N LYS A 111 22.15 4.85 -31.58
CA LYS A 111 21.54 5.66 -32.67
C LYS A 111 21.24 7.12 -32.28
N LYS A 112 21.98 8.11 -32.78
CA LYS A 112 22.00 8.60 -34.18
C LYS A 112 23.15 9.61 -34.28
N THR A 113 24.24 9.34 -35.01
CA THR A 113 24.56 9.93 -36.33
C THR A 113 24.04 11.34 -36.59
N GLU A 114 25.01 12.23 -36.91
CA GLU A 114 24.94 13.60 -37.47
C GLU A 114 24.69 14.69 -36.40
N GLU A 115 25.58 15.67 -36.19
CA GLU A 115 26.12 16.59 -37.20
C GLU A 115 27.62 16.88 -37.09
N LYS A 116 28.20 17.05 -38.28
CA LYS A 116 29.46 17.71 -38.57
C LYS A 116 29.36 19.18 -38.17
N GLU A 117 30.31 19.68 -37.39
CA GLU A 117 31.05 20.94 -37.66
C GLU A 117 32.01 21.22 -36.50
N ALA A 118 33.22 20.66 -36.56
CA ALA A 118 34.37 21.27 -35.89
C ALA A 118 35.25 21.88 -36.99
N LYS A 119 35.06 23.19 -37.16
CA LYS A 119 35.88 24.08 -37.94
C LYS A 119 37.36 23.88 -37.58
N LYS A 120 38.12 23.53 -38.62
CA LYS A 120 39.45 24.06 -38.95
C LYS A 120 39.85 25.26 -38.10
N GLN A 121 40.89 25.09 -37.29
CA GLN A 121 41.93 26.07 -37.02
C GLN A 121 43.22 25.32 -36.73
#